data_AF-A0A971XBK9-F1
#
_entry.id   AF-A0A971XBK9-F1
#
_cell.length_a   1.000
_cell.length_b   1.000
_cell.length_c   1.000
_cell.angle_alpha   90.00
_cell.angle_beta   90.00
_cell.angle_gamma   90.00
#
_symmetry.space_group_name_H-M   'P 1'
#
loop_
_entity.id
_entity.type
_entity.pdbx_description
1 polymer ?
#
loop_
_entity_poly.entity_id
_entity_poly.type
_entity_poly.pdbx_seq_one_letter_code
_entity_poly.pdbx_strand_id
1 'polypeptide(L)'
;MNKNLKITFIGDITVDRPLINASKVSEEEYDFKPVFENVRSLFEKSDYVVGNLETVFAGADKGYNAEYMLVNAPDDLAKAIVYGGIGGVTTANNHCMDQGIKGVIRTLDMLDNLGIDSYGTYRNKEEYNQIQYKVLNGTKIAIIAGTHSTNSTNIDEVIDKDNCFHVDVLKDQRIKYPNGVK
;
A
#
# COMPACT_ATOMS: atom_id res chain seq x y z
N MET A 1 3.11 26.30 24.59
CA MET A 1 4.40 25.66 24.26
C MET A 1 4.25 25.03 22.88
N ASN A 2 5.14 25.31 21.92
CA ASN A 2 5.12 24.61 20.63
C ASN A 2 5.52 23.16 20.89
N LYS A 3 4.58 22.23 20.77
CA LYS A 3 4.83 20.80 20.85
C LYS A 3 5.44 20.40 19.50
N ASN A 4 6.69 19.92 19.51
CA ASN A 4 7.32 19.40 18.30
C ASN A 4 6.49 18.22 17.78
N LEU A 5 6.18 18.23 16.49
CA LEU A 5 5.53 17.11 15.81
C LEU A 5 6.62 16.17 15.29
N LYS A 6 6.50 14.88 15.62
CA LYS A 6 7.43 13.85 15.12
C LYS A 6 6.69 12.84 14.28
N ILE A 7 7.08 12.75 13.01
CA ILE A 7 6.58 11.77 12.05
C ILE A 7 7.73 10.82 11.72
N THR A 8 7.50 9.51 11.77
CA THR A 8 8.47 8.49 11.34
C THR A 8 8.04 7.93 10.00
N PHE A 9 8.97 7.86 9.06
CA PHE A 9 8.81 7.14 7.80
C PHE A 9 9.61 5.84 7.86
N ILE A 10 9.00 4.73 7.47
CA ILE A 10 9.66 3.44 7.28
C ILE A 10 9.62 3.05 5.81
N GLY A 11 10.48 2.11 5.43
CA GLY A 11 10.54 1.60 4.06
C GLY A 11 9.42 0.62 3.75
N ASP A 12 9.74 -0.32 2.87
CA ASP A 12 8.78 -1.24 2.28
C ASP A 12 8.25 -2.25 3.31
N ILE A 13 6.93 -2.28 3.42
CA ILE A 13 6.16 -3.33 4.07
C ILE A 13 5.70 -4.25 2.94
N THR A 14 6.43 -5.35 2.78
CA THR A 14 6.17 -6.33 1.73
C THR A 14 6.23 -7.75 2.30
N VAL A 15 5.93 -8.73 1.46
CA VAL A 15 6.01 -10.15 1.79
C VAL A 15 6.76 -10.91 0.72
N ASP A 16 7.54 -11.89 1.17
CA ASP A 16 8.07 -12.94 0.32
C ASP A 16 7.52 -14.30 0.78
N ARG A 17 7.79 -15.36 0.00
CA ARG A 17 7.32 -16.72 0.35
C ARG A 17 7.84 -17.17 1.73
N PRO A 18 9.13 -16.99 2.07
CA PRO A 18 9.62 -17.28 3.41
C PRO A 18 8.82 -16.60 4.53
N LEU A 19 8.51 -15.31 4.40
CA LEU A 19 7.78 -14.58 5.43
C LEU A 19 6.32 -15.04 5.54
N ILE A 20 5.63 -15.29 4.41
CA ILE A 20 4.26 -15.84 4.43
C ILE A 20 4.26 -17.20 5.13
N ASN A 21 5.22 -18.07 4.80
CA ASN A 21 5.31 -19.41 5.40
C ASN A 21 5.65 -19.35 6.89
N ALA A 22 6.58 -18.48 7.29
CA ALA A 22 6.96 -18.30 8.69
C ALA A 22 5.82 -17.72 9.54
N SER A 23 4.91 -16.97 8.91
CA SER A 23 3.76 -16.35 9.57
C SER A 23 2.53 -17.26 9.60
N LYS A 24 2.51 -18.42 8.93
CA LYS A 24 1.33 -19.30 8.86
C LYS A 24 1.08 -19.98 10.20
N VAL A 25 -0.10 -19.76 10.79
CA VAL A 25 -0.55 -20.38 12.06
C VAL A 25 -1.48 -21.56 11.78
N SER A 26 -2.37 -21.42 10.80
CA SER A 26 -3.27 -22.48 10.31
C SER A 26 -3.50 -22.31 8.80
N GLU A 27 -4.38 -23.11 8.20
CA GLU A 27 -4.68 -22.98 6.76
C GLU A 27 -5.24 -21.60 6.35
N GLU A 28 -5.94 -20.92 7.27
CA GLU A 28 -6.62 -19.64 6.99
C GLU A 28 -6.12 -18.48 7.86
N GLU A 29 -5.10 -18.71 8.71
CA GLU A 29 -4.64 -17.74 9.70
C GLU A 29 -3.13 -17.51 9.62
N TYR A 30 -2.75 -16.23 9.65
CA TYR A 30 -1.36 -15.79 9.66
C TYR A 30 -1.09 -14.82 10.82
N ASP A 31 0.09 -14.92 11.45
CA ASP A 31 0.56 -13.98 12.47
C ASP A 31 1.82 -13.24 12.01
N PHE A 32 1.63 -12.01 11.54
CA PHE A 32 2.71 -11.09 11.17
C PHE A 32 3.15 -10.15 12.30
N LYS A 33 2.54 -10.20 13.50
CA LYS A 33 2.90 -9.30 14.62
C LYS A 33 4.38 -9.39 15.01
N PRO A 34 5.06 -10.56 14.99
CA PRO A 34 6.48 -10.64 15.31
C PRO A 34 7.38 -9.77 14.43
N VAL A 35 6.95 -9.42 13.20
CA VAL A 35 7.68 -8.52 12.30
C VAL A 35 7.86 -7.12 12.91
N PHE A 36 6.86 -6.66 13.67
CA PHE A 36 6.83 -5.30 14.22
C PHE A 36 7.15 -5.23 15.72
N GLU A 37 7.16 -6.37 16.42
CA GLU A 37 7.24 -6.44 17.89
C GLU A 37 8.44 -5.67 18.45
N ASN A 38 9.62 -5.87 17.87
CA ASN A 38 10.86 -5.27 18.38
C ASN A 38 11.03 -3.79 18.03
N VAL A 39 10.28 -3.28 17.03
CA VAL A 39 10.39 -1.88 16.57
C VAL A 39 9.24 -1.00 17.05
N ARG A 40 8.15 -1.59 17.52
CA ARG A 40 6.96 -0.88 18.00
C ARG A 40 7.27 0.20 19.04
N SER A 41 8.15 -0.08 20.00
CA SER A 41 8.54 0.90 21.03
C SER A 41 9.25 2.14 20.47
N LEU A 42 9.81 2.06 19.26
CA LEU A 42 10.38 3.21 18.55
C LEU A 42 9.29 4.03 17.86
N PHE A 43 8.27 3.35 17.31
CA PHE A 43 7.13 3.93 16.62
C PHE A 43 6.20 4.69 17.59
N GLU A 44 6.01 4.17 18.81
CA GLU A 44 5.22 4.81 19.88
C GLU A 44 5.79 6.17 20.33
N LYS A 45 7.04 6.49 19.98
CA LYS A 45 7.68 7.79 20.25
C LYS A 45 7.36 8.84 19.18
N SER A 46 6.50 8.54 18.21
CA SER A 46 6.15 9.43 17.11
C SER A 46 4.65 9.74 17.17
N ASP A 47 4.25 10.94 16.76
CA ASP A 47 2.84 11.32 16.65
C ASP A 47 2.15 10.59 15.48
N TYR A 48 2.94 10.14 14.49
CA TYR A 48 2.46 9.42 13.33
C TYR A 48 3.58 8.60 12.69
N VAL A 49 3.26 7.41 12.20
CA VAL A 49 4.20 6.52 11.51
C VAL A 49 3.62 6.13 10.16
N VAL A 50 4.43 6.26 9.12
CA VAL A 50 4.05 6.02 7.71
C VAL A 50 5.02 5.04 7.08
N GLY A 51 4.52 3.98 6.46
CA GLY A 51 5.33 3.03 5.69
C GLY A 51 5.04 3.07 4.20
N ASN A 52 5.86 2.41 3.38
CA ASN A 52 5.49 2.11 2.00
C ASN A 52 4.87 0.72 1.92
N LEU A 53 3.59 0.62 1.57
CA LEU A 53 2.93 -0.66 1.40
C LEU A 53 3.24 -1.22 0.02
N GLU A 54 4.33 -1.96 -0.09
CA GLU A 54 4.79 -2.59 -1.33
C GLU A 54 4.21 -4.01 -1.49
N THR A 55 2.89 -4.10 -1.33
CA THR A 55 2.10 -5.32 -1.53
C THR A 55 0.61 -4.96 -1.71
N VAL A 56 -0.24 -5.95 -1.98
CA VAL A 56 -1.68 -5.78 -2.23
C VAL A 56 -2.48 -6.70 -1.30
N PHE A 57 -3.66 -6.25 -0.86
CA PHE A 57 -4.63 -7.05 -0.09
C PHE A 57 -5.84 -7.39 -0.95
N ALA A 58 -5.64 -8.24 -1.97
CA ALA A 58 -6.71 -8.62 -2.89
C ALA A 58 -7.59 -9.77 -2.37
N GLY A 59 -7.26 -10.34 -1.20
CA GLY A 59 -8.04 -11.39 -0.54
C GLY A 59 -7.62 -12.82 -0.90
N ALA A 60 -8.08 -13.76 -0.09
CA ALA A 60 -7.73 -15.17 -0.18
C ALA A 60 -8.26 -15.85 -1.46
N ASP A 61 -9.34 -15.35 -2.06
CA ASP A 61 -9.92 -15.88 -3.31
C ASP A 61 -8.98 -15.70 -4.51
N LYS A 62 -8.05 -14.75 -4.44
CA LYS A 62 -6.96 -14.55 -5.40
C LYS A 62 -5.71 -15.37 -5.09
N GLY A 63 -5.70 -16.08 -3.96
CA GLY A 63 -4.56 -16.81 -3.44
C GLY A 63 -3.49 -15.86 -2.91
N TYR A 64 -2.97 -16.13 -1.72
CA TYR A 64 -1.82 -15.39 -1.22
C TYR A 64 -0.56 -15.88 -1.92
N ASN A 65 0.16 -14.94 -2.52
CA ASN A 65 1.29 -15.26 -3.35
C ASN A 65 2.35 -14.16 -3.31
N ALA A 66 3.59 -14.59 -3.43
CA ALA A 66 4.75 -13.77 -3.77
C ALA A 66 5.47 -14.55 -4.87
N GLU A 67 4.81 -14.68 -6.02
CA GLU A 67 5.25 -15.52 -7.13
C GLU A 67 5.30 -14.70 -8.43
N TYR A 68 6.25 -15.01 -9.31
CA TYR A 68 6.32 -14.43 -10.66
C TYR A 68 6.28 -12.89 -10.72
N MET A 69 6.90 -12.22 -9.73
CA MET A 69 6.93 -10.75 -9.57
C MET A 69 5.59 -10.10 -9.19
N LEU A 70 4.57 -10.89 -8.84
CA LEU A 70 3.30 -10.41 -8.32
C LEU A 70 3.17 -10.77 -6.84
N VAL A 71 2.62 -9.85 -6.06
CA VAL A 71 2.32 -10.03 -4.63
C VAL A 71 0.85 -9.84 -4.32
N ASN A 72 0.36 -10.73 -3.45
CA ASN A 72 -0.91 -10.62 -2.73
C ASN A 72 -0.68 -11.13 -1.32
N ALA A 73 -0.59 -10.21 -0.36
CA ALA A 73 -0.32 -10.55 1.04
C ALA A 73 -1.60 -11.02 1.76
N PRO A 74 -1.46 -11.88 2.79
CA PRO A 74 -2.58 -12.16 3.68
C PRO A 74 -3.07 -10.90 4.38
N ASP A 75 -4.39 -10.76 4.50
CA ASP A 75 -5.06 -9.63 5.15
C ASP A 75 -4.58 -9.42 6.61
N ASP A 76 -4.10 -10.47 7.28
CA ASP A 76 -3.54 -10.40 8.63
C ASP A 76 -2.29 -9.52 8.73
N LEU A 77 -1.56 -9.31 7.63
CA LEU A 77 -0.46 -8.34 7.60
C LEU A 77 -0.99 -6.93 7.88
N ALA A 78 -2.14 -6.55 7.35
CA ALA A 78 -2.74 -5.23 7.61
C ALA A 78 -3.08 -5.07 9.10
N LYS A 79 -3.54 -6.14 9.77
CA LYS A 79 -3.75 -6.15 11.23
C LYS A 79 -2.42 -5.99 11.99
N ALA A 80 -1.34 -6.61 11.50
CA ALA A 80 -0.02 -6.47 12.08
C ALA A 80 0.57 -5.06 11.89
N ILE A 81 0.26 -4.38 10.78
CA ILE A 81 0.59 -2.95 10.55
C ILE A 81 -0.05 -2.08 11.65
N VAL A 82 -1.34 -2.30 11.94
CA VAL A 82 -2.03 -1.63 13.07
C VAL A 82 -1.36 -1.96 14.40
N TYR A 83 -1.05 -3.23 14.65
CA TYR A 83 -0.36 -3.66 15.87
C TYR A 83 1.01 -2.97 16.04
N GLY A 84 1.73 -2.76 14.94
CA GLY A 84 3.01 -2.04 14.93
C GLY A 84 2.89 -0.56 15.28
N GLY A 85 1.69 0.03 15.22
CA GLY A 85 1.47 1.46 15.44
C GLY A 85 1.68 2.32 14.18
N ILE A 86 1.60 1.71 12.99
CA ILE A 86 1.66 2.42 11.72
C ILE A 86 0.27 2.98 11.44
N GLY A 87 0.19 4.31 11.31
CA GLY A 87 -1.07 5.03 11.15
C GLY A 87 -1.40 5.38 9.70
N GLY A 88 -0.43 5.26 8.79
CA GLY A 88 -0.67 5.44 7.36
C GLY A 88 0.35 4.73 6.49
N VAL A 89 0.03 4.61 5.20
CA VAL A 89 0.91 3.99 4.22
C VAL A 89 0.88 4.75 2.88
N THR A 90 2.04 4.85 2.23
CA THR A 90 2.10 5.15 0.81
C THR A 90 1.79 3.89 0.02
N THR A 91 0.98 4.02 -1.03
CA THR A 91 0.50 2.89 -1.84
C THR A 91 0.91 3.02 -3.31
N ALA A 92 1.39 4.19 -3.75
CA ALA A 92 1.96 4.35 -5.08
C ALA A 92 3.38 3.76 -5.13
N ASN A 93 3.50 2.53 -5.63
CA ASN A 93 4.78 1.86 -5.91
C ASN A 93 4.61 0.86 -7.06
N ASN A 94 5.67 0.13 -7.39
CA ASN A 94 5.68 -0.85 -8.47
C ASN A 94 4.65 -1.98 -8.28
N HIS A 95 4.39 -2.41 -7.04
CA HIS A 95 3.54 -3.56 -6.75
C HIS A 95 2.05 -3.24 -6.56
N CYS A 96 1.66 -1.96 -6.52
CA CYS A 96 0.29 -1.56 -6.23
C CYS A 96 -0.76 -2.11 -7.19
N MET A 97 -0.36 -2.44 -8.43
CA MET A 97 -1.22 -2.97 -9.48
C MET A 97 -1.11 -4.49 -9.64
N ASP A 98 -0.43 -5.22 -8.74
CA ASP A 98 -0.18 -6.66 -8.95
C ASP A 98 -1.45 -7.53 -9.00
N GLN A 99 -2.56 -7.01 -8.50
CA GLN A 99 -3.89 -7.65 -8.59
C GLN A 99 -4.89 -6.76 -9.34
N GLY A 100 -4.37 -5.88 -10.19
CA GLY A 100 -5.13 -4.96 -11.03
C GLY A 100 -5.81 -3.83 -10.26
N ILE A 101 -6.66 -3.08 -10.96
CA ILE A 101 -7.42 -1.97 -10.37
C ILE A 101 -8.32 -2.46 -9.22
N LYS A 102 -8.86 -3.68 -9.34
CA LYS A 102 -9.66 -4.30 -8.27
C LYS A 102 -8.81 -4.56 -7.01
N GLY A 103 -7.55 -4.95 -7.18
CA GLY A 103 -6.58 -5.08 -6.10
C GLY A 103 -6.29 -3.76 -5.41
N VAL A 104 -6.10 -2.68 -6.17
CA VAL A 104 -5.94 -1.32 -5.64
C VAL A 104 -7.15 -0.94 -4.79
N ILE A 105 -8.37 -1.01 -5.35
CA ILE A 105 -9.60 -0.62 -4.65
C ILE A 105 -9.77 -1.42 -3.36
N ARG A 106 -9.61 -2.76 -3.43
CA ARG A 106 -9.78 -3.62 -2.26
C ARG A 106 -8.72 -3.37 -1.19
N THR A 107 -7.48 -3.06 -1.60
CA THR A 107 -6.41 -2.69 -0.66
C THR A 107 -6.79 -1.41 0.09
N LEU A 108 -7.28 -0.40 -0.62
CA LEU A 108 -7.76 0.85 0.00
C LEU A 108 -8.92 0.57 0.95
N ASP A 109 -9.91 -0.25 0.55
CA ASP A 109 -11.03 -0.64 1.42
C ASP A 109 -10.55 -1.32 2.71
N MET A 110 -9.55 -2.19 2.60
CA MET A 110 -8.99 -2.87 3.76
C MET A 110 -8.26 -1.91 4.70
N LEU A 111 -7.47 -0.99 4.16
CA LEU A 111 -6.75 0.03 4.93
C LEU A 111 -7.73 0.97 5.66
N ASP A 112 -8.76 1.45 4.97
CA ASP A 112 -9.77 2.34 5.55
C ASP A 112 -10.58 1.63 6.66
N ASN A 113 -10.95 0.36 6.46
CA ASN A 113 -11.63 -0.44 7.48
C ASN A 113 -10.80 -0.63 8.76
N LEU A 114 -9.48 -0.56 8.64
CA LEU A 114 -8.54 -0.64 9.77
C LEU A 114 -8.12 0.74 10.30
N GLY A 115 -8.60 1.83 9.70
CA GLY A 115 -8.22 3.19 10.07
C GLY A 115 -6.78 3.57 9.72
N ILE A 116 -6.19 2.90 8.72
CA ILE A 116 -4.86 3.22 8.18
C ILE A 116 -5.05 4.20 7.03
N ASP A 117 -4.50 5.40 7.14
CA ASP A 117 -4.58 6.37 6.04
C ASP A 117 -3.74 5.89 4.84
N SER A 118 -4.19 6.15 3.62
CA SER A 118 -3.49 5.73 2.39
C SER A 118 -3.18 6.92 1.49
N TYR A 119 -2.00 6.90 0.84
CA TYR A 119 -1.53 8.00 -0.01
C TYR A 119 -0.98 7.48 -1.34
N GLY A 120 -1.41 8.08 -2.46
CA GLY A 120 -0.87 7.84 -3.81
C GLY A 120 -1.65 6.86 -4.70
N THR A 121 -2.69 6.20 -4.17
CA THR A 121 -3.67 5.46 -4.98
C THR A 121 -5.09 5.83 -4.57
N TYR A 122 -6.04 5.65 -5.49
CA TYR A 122 -7.40 6.14 -5.33
C TYR A 122 -8.41 5.17 -5.94
N ARG A 123 -9.61 5.09 -5.38
CA ARG A 123 -10.69 4.23 -5.89
C ARG A 123 -11.40 4.84 -7.09
N ASN A 124 -11.45 6.17 -7.13
CA ASN A 124 -12.22 6.92 -8.11
C ASN A 124 -11.64 8.33 -8.30
N LYS A 125 -12.14 9.00 -9.33
CA LYS A 125 -11.71 10.36 -9.69
C LYS A 125 -12.04 11.41 -8.63
N GLU A 126 -13.07 11.20 -7.81
CA GLU A 126 -13.42 12.14 -6.74
C GLU A 126 -12.34 12.13 -5.65
N GLU A 127 -11.96 10.93 -5.18
CA GLU A 127 -10.86 10.76 -4.23
C GLU A 127 -9.53 11.31 -4.76
N TYR A 128 -9.22 11.07 -6.04
CA TYR A 128 -8.02 11.60 -6.71
C TYR A 128 -7.93 13.13 -6.70
N ASN A 129 -9.07 13.82 -6.84
CA ASN A 129 -9.10 15.29 -6.86
C ASN A 129 -9.05 15.92 -5.46
N GLN A 130 -9.03 15.11 -4.40
CA GLN A 130 -8.93 15.58 -3.02
C GLN A 130 -7.50 15.52 -2.52
N ILE A 131 -7.07 16.59 -1.83
CA ILE A 131 -5.80 16.57 -1.11
C ILE A 131 -5.99 15.72 0.14
N GLN A 132 -5.39 14.53 0.15
CA GLN A 132 -5.35 13.67 1.34
C GLN A 132 -4.41 14.29 2.38
N TYR A 133 -4.90 14.44 3.61
CA TYR A 133 -4.11 14.99 4.72
C TYR A 133 -4.48 14.37 6.07
N LYS A 134 -3.51 14.31 6.97
CA LYS A 134 -3.70 13.98 8.38
C LYS A 134 -3.66 15.23 9.24
N VAL A 135 -4.54 15.32 10.23
CA VAL A 135 -4.47 16.38 11.26
C VAL A 135 -3.75 15.83 12.48
N LEU A 136 -2.58 16.39 12.80
CA LEU A 136 -1.77 16.00 13.96
C LEU A 136 -1.54 17.23 14.84
N ASN A 137 -1.98 17.16 16.11
CA ASN A 137 -1.86 18.26 17.06
C ASN A 137 -2.33 19.64 16.50
N GLY A 138 -3.42 19.63 15.73
CA GLY A 138 -3.98 20.84 15.08
C GLY A 138 -3.30 21.28 13.78
N THR A 139 -2.23 20.59 13.35
CA THR A 139 -1.52 20.87 12.10
C THR A 139 -1.99 19.91 11.00
N LYS A 140 -2.34 20.44 9.82
CA LYS A 140 -2.66 19.63 8.63
C LYS A 140 -1.37 19.24 7.91
N ILE A 141 -1.17 17.95 7.69
CA ILE A 141 -0.01 17.38 6.99
C ILE A 141 -0.51 16.60 5.78
N ALA A 142 -0.17 17.05 4.58
CA ALA A 142 -0.40 16.29 3.35
C ALA A 142 0.82 15.41 3.05
N ILE A 143 0.59 14.15 2.68
CA ILE A 143 1.63 13.22 2.22
C ILE A 143 1.34 12.91 0.76
N ILE A 144 2.35 13.12 -0.09
CA ILE A 144 2.25 12.88 -1.53
C ILE A 144 3.14 11.68 -1.83
N ALA A 145 2.56 10.67 -2.47
CA ALA A 145 3.28 9.50 -2.95
C ALA A 145 3.00 9.33 -4.43
N GLY A 146 4.03 8.97 -5.19
CA GLY A 146 3.92 8.69 -6.60
C GLY A 146 4.98 7.69 -7.02
N THR A 147 4.72 6.95 -8.08
CA THR A 147 5.64 5.94 -8.61
C THR A 147 6.05 6.26 -10.04
N HIS A 148 7.29 5.92 -10.39
CA HIS A 148 7.74 6.00 -11.77
C HIS A 148 6.96 5.02 -12.67
N SER A 149 6.72 3.81 -12.19
CA SER A 149 6.02 2.76 -12.93
C SER A 149 5.36 1.74 -12.00
N THR A 150 4.43 0.96 -12.54
CA THR A 150 3.83 -0.21 -11.90
C THR A 150 4.23 -1.48 -12.65
N ASN A 151 4.06 -2.63 -12.02
CA ASN A 151 4.25 -3.95 -12.62
C ASN A 151 3.04 -4.37 -13.46
N SER A 152 2.16 -3.45 -13.83
CA SER A 152 0.89 -3.74 -14.49
C SER A 152 1.07 -4.47 -15.84
N THR A 153 2.22 -4.32 -16.50
CA THR A 153 2.57 -5.10 -17.70
C THR A 153 2.62 -6.61 -17.49
N ASN A 154 2.71 -7.08 -16.24
CA ASN A 154 2.71 -8.51 -15.89
C ASN A 154 1.29 -9.09 -15.76
N ILE A 155 0.24 -8.25 -15.78
CA ILE A 155 -1.15 -8.66 -15.52
C ILE A 155 -2.14 -8.29 -16.63
N ASP A 156 -1.64 -7.91 -17.82
CA ASP A 156 -2.44 -7.50 -18.99
C ASP A 156 -3.45 -6.34 -18.70
N GLU A 157 -3.20 -5.54 -17.66
CA GLU A 157 -3.94 -4.32 -17.32
C GLU A 157 -2.91 -3.19 -17.19
N VAL A 158 -3.16 -1.99 -17.74
CA VAL A 158 -2.22 -0.87 -17.67
C VAL A 158 -2.89 0.40 -17.21
N ILE A 159 -2.11 1.28 -16.60
CA ILE A 159 -2.55 2.65 -16.32
C ILE A 159 -2.50 3.46 -17.62
N ASP A 160 -3.66 3.96 -18.06
CA ASP A 160 -3.89 4.78 -19.24
C ASP A 160 -4.66 6.06 -18.90
N LYS A 161 -5.06 6.83 -19.92
CA LYS A 161 -5.76 8.12 -19.75
C LYS A 161 -7.14 8.01 -19.08
N ASP A 162 -7.78 6.85 -19.15
CA ASP A 162 -9.15 6.65 -18.69
C ASP A 162 -9.17 6.16 -17.24
N ASN A 163 -8.05 5.61 -16.74
CA ASN A 163 -7.91 5.07 -15.39
C ASN A 163 -6.70 5.64 -14.59
N CYS A 164 -5.99 6.65 -15.13
CA CYS A 164 -4.81 7.27 -14.48
C CYS A 164 -5.07 7.89 -13.11
N PHE A 165 -6.33 8.09 -12.74
CA PHE A 165 -6.69 8.57 -11.41
C PHE A 165 -6.47 7.51 -10.32
N HIS A 166 -6.28 6.23 -10.66
CA HIS A 166 -6.09 5.18 -9.66
C HIS A 166 -4.72 5.18 -9.00
N VAL A 167 -3.68 5.68 -9.67
CA VAL A 167 -2.30 5.67 -9.18
C VAL A 167 -1.60 6.95 -9.63
N ASP A 168 -0.92 7.63 -8.71
CA ASP A 168 -0.06 8.78 -9.04
C ASP A 168 1.21 8.31 -9.76
N VAL A 169 1.09 8.08 -11.07
CA VAL A 169 2.21 7.65 -11.92
C VAL A 169 2.92 8.86 -12.55
N LEU A 170 4.23 8.95 -12.35
CA LEU A 170 5.06 10.05 -12.87
C LEU A 170 5.43 9.91 -14.36
N LYS A 171 5.23 8.72 -14.94
CA LYS A 171 5.51 8.41 -16.34
C LYS A 171 4.37 7.62 -16.97
N ASP A 172 4.02 7.98 -18.20
CA ASP A 172 3.09 7.22 -19.03
C ASP A 172 3.57 5.76 -19.22
N GLN A 173 2.71 4.80 -18.87
CA GLN A 173 3.04 3.36 -18.89
C GLN A 173 2.57 2.64 -20.16
N ARG A 174 1.94 3.36 -21.10
CA ARG A 174 1.51 2.77 -22.38
C ARG A 174 2.71 2.28 -23.18
N ILE A 175 2.63 1.05 -23.68
CA ILE A 175 3.68 0.46 -24.51
C ILE A 175 3.40 0.83 -25.97
N LYS A 176 4.33 1.58 -26.58
CA LYS A 176 4.30 1.84 -28.02
C LYS A 176 4.81 0.59 -28.76
N TYR A 177 3.89 -0.17 -29.35
CA TYR A 177 4.24 -1.23 -30.29
C TYR A 177 4.35 -0.69 -31.72
N PRO A 178 5.07 -1.38 -32.63
CA PRO A 178 5.13 -1.01 -34.05
C PRO A 178 3.75 -0.85 -34.72
N ASN A 179 2.72 -1.51 -34.18
CA ASN A 179 1.36 -1.55 -34.73
C ASN A 179 0.37 -0.64 -33.99
N GLY A 180 0.86 0.21 -33.07
CA GLY A 180 0.02 1.13 -32.28
C GLY A 180 0.41 1.20 -30.81
N VAL A 181 -0.28 2.07 -30.07
CA VAL A 181 -0.12 2.22 -28.62
C VAL A 181 -1.09 1.24 -27.95
N LYS A 182 -0.59 0.34 -27.09
CA LYS A 182 -1.41 -0.40 -26.12
C LYS A 182 -1.17 0.21 -24.74
#